data_AF-A0A353GK14-F1
#
_entry.id   AF-A0A353GK14-F1
#
_cell.length_a   1.000
_cell.length_b   1.000
_cell.length_c   1.000
_cell.angle_alpha   90.00
_cell.angle_beta   90.00
_cell.angle_gamma   90.00
#
_symmetry.space_group_name_H-M   'P 1'
#
loop_
_entity.id
_entity.type
_entity.pdbx_description
1 polymer ?
#
loop_
_entity_poly.entity_id
_entity_poly.type
_entity_poly.pdbx_seq_one_letter_code
_entity_poly.pdbx_strand_id
1 'polypeptide(L)'
;MVGIYLAYQPSLTPVAPEQIRRLTKNAAEAEPGLSVVEYTPVPHLYVRHIYRPITHASGASVPSPNGRVEILLHGEVYDSPALARYLGWEHPETLSIEDGPRLIAAGIERDGIDFVERLNGSFLLLAWFPQDKKLCIASDRCALRPHYYTWENGVFLMAPQVEALSRARQQAPPPNPMGVVELLTFEHLLGNKTLCEGIDVFPPASILEPGKSLREYWDFCFDESPATVNRDALREELQTRLATAVHRQLPASVPLGVPLSGGLDSRCLAGVAAHSIKNLPVFTFGNSRSLESKLAHQVALALKADEHTVSPDTVSNWLAHFGLFCQATDGMVSVRHGHAGMLLDTLSSNCGVVLDGLTGGILFGGHMRSETLNKPLPTPAKCWMARPAFGRDELRSQLASDVLRNAMENVEDGFQQRL
;
A
#
# COMPACT_ATOMS: atom_id res chain seq x y z
N MET A 1 -0.71 12.53 -4.12
CA MET A 1 -1.80 13.49 -3.82
C MET A 1 -3.11 12.85 -3.38
N VAL A 2 -3.60 11.79 -4.04
CA VAL A 2 -4.77 11.03 -3.58
C VAL A 2 -4.49 10.35 -2.23
N GLY A 3 -5.44 10.40 -1.30
CA GLY A 3 -5.33 9.89 0.06
C GLY A 3 -5.98 10.81 1.08
N ILE A 4 -5.72 10.52 2.35
CA ILE A 4 -6.27 11.22 3.50
C ILE A 4 -5.21 12.17 4.06
N TYR A 5 -5.56 13.45 4.16
CA TYR A 5 -4.84 14.46 4.91
C TYR A 5 -5.59 14.67 6.22
N LEU A 6 -4.94 14.39 7.34
CA LEU A 6 -5.53 14.37 8.66
C LEU A 6 -4.71 15.24 9.60
N ALA A 7 -5.41 16.09 10.36
CA ALA A 7 -4.86 16.76 11.53
C ALA A 7 -5.78 16.50 12.72
N TYR A 8 -5.22 15.92 13.78
CA TYR A 8 -5.94 15.58 14.99
C TYR A 8 -5.18 16.03 16.23
N GLN A 9 -5.89 16.64 17.18
CA GLN A 9 -5.32 17.15 18.42
C GLN A 9 -5.92 16.37 19.61
N PRO A 10 -5.21 15.37 20.17
CA PRO A 10 -5.73 14.51 21.23
C PRO A 10 -6.07 15.26 22.53
N SER A 11 -5.48 16.44 22.76
CA SER A 11 -5.85 17.32 23.89
C SER A 11 -7.23 17.96 23.73
N LEU A 12 -7.91 17.72 22.60
CA LEU A 12 -9.23 18.25 22.23
C LEU A 12 -9.27 19.76 22.01
N THR A 13 -8.12 20.45 22.01
CA THR A 13 -8.02 21.85 21.59
C THR A 13 -8.14 21.96 20.07
N PRO A 14 -8.70 23.04 19.52
CA PRO A 14 -8.83 23.20 18.08
C PRO A 14 -7.48 23.07 17.34
N VAL A 15 -7.49 22.44 16.18
CA VAL A 15 -6.30 22.44 15.29
C VAL A 15 -6.13 23.84 14.72
N ALA A 16 -4.90 24.35 14.73
CA ALA A 16 -4.61 25.68 14.20
C ALA A 16 -4.90 25.74 12.68
N PRO A 17 -5.67 26.74 12.19
CA PRO A 17 -5.97 26.87 10.76
C PRO A 17 -4.72 26.96 9.87
N GLU A 18 -3.67 27.59 10.38
CA GLU A 18 -2.38 27.69 9.67
C GLU A 18 -1.73 26.32 9.44
N GLN A 19 -1.86 25.41 10.40
CA GLN A 19 -1.31 24.07 10.28
C GLN A 19 -2.09 23.23 9.26
N ILE A 20 -3.42 23.38 9.23
CA ILE A 20 -4.29 22.77 8.20
C ILE A 20 -3.87 23.29 6.81
N ARG A 21 -3.73 24.62 6.65
CA ARG A 21 -3.31 25.23 5.38
C ARG A 21 -1.98 24.70 4.88
N ARG A 22 -1.00 24.51 5.77
CA ARG A 22 0.30 23.94 5.39
C ARG A 22 0.22 22.47 5.00
N LEU A 23 -0.55 21.67 5.75
CA LEU A 23 -0.77 20.25 5.48
C LEU A 23 -1.40 20.03 4.09
N THR A 24 -2.38 20.85 3.73
CA THR A 24 -3.10 20.71 2.46
C THR A 24 -2.51 21.54 1.33
N LYS A 25 -1.37 22.21 1.55
CA LYS A 25 -0.72 23.04 0.54
C LYS A 25 -0.27 22.18 -0.64
N ASN A 26 -0.72 22.54 -1.84
CA ASN A 26 -0.49 21.80 -3.09
C ASN A 26 -1.07 20.36 -3.09
N ALA A 27 -1.88 19.98 -2.10
CA ALA A 27 -2.71 18.79 -2.21
C ALA A 27 -3.80 19.12 -3.24
N ALA A 28 -3.58 18.72 -4.49
CA ALA A 28 -4.29 19.19 -5.69
C ALA A 28 -5.73 19.66 -5.42
N GLU A 29 -5.97 20.94 -5.65
CA GLU A 29 -7.31 21.42 -5.94
C GLU A 29 -7.64 20.98 -7.37
N ALA A 30 -8.45 19.93 -7.49
CA ALA A 30 -9.13 19.55 -8.74
C ALA A 30 -8.24 19.25 -9.97
N GLU A 31 -7.35 18.24 -9.88
CA GLU A 31 -6.95 17.55 -11.12
C GLU A 31 -8.19 16.90 -11.76
N PRO A 32 -8.33 16.91 -13.11
CA PRO A 32 -9.46 16.31 -13.78
C PRO A 32 -9.71 14.86 -13.35
N GLY A 33 -10.93 14.60 -12.87
CA GLY A 33 -11.37 13.28 -12.41
C GLY A 33 -11.04 12.97 -10.95
N LEU A 34 -10.45 13.87 -10.17
CA LEU A 34 -10.37 13.73 -8.71
C LEU A 34 -11.56 14.41 -8.02
N SER A 35 -11.97 13.84 -6.89
CA SER A 35 -12.98 14.37 -5.98
C SER A 35 -12.32 14.69 -4.64
N VAL A 36 -12.83 15.75 -3.99
CA VAL A 36 -12.35 16.20 -2.68
C VAL A 36 -13.53 16.24 -1.72
N VAL A 37 -13.36 15.62 -0.56
CA VAL A 37 -14.28 15.74 0.57
C VAL A 37 -13.51 16.29 1.75
N GLU A 38 -14.04 17.34 2.35
CA GLU A 38 -13.58 17.84 3.65
C GLU A 38 -14.58 17.44 4.73
N TYR A 39 -14.05 17.00 5.86
CA TYR A 39 -14.82 16.50 6.99
C TYR A 39 -14.17 16.98 8.28
N THR A 40 -14.90 17.79 9.04
CA THR A 40 -14.44 18.39 10.31
C THR A 40 -15.56 18.24 11.33
N PRO A 41 -15.73 17.06 11.95
CA PRO A 41 -16.86 16.80 12.86
C PRO A 41 -16.73 17.58 14.17
N VAL A 42 -15.50 17.97 14.54
CA VAL A 42 -15.17 18.72 15.75
C VAL A 42 -13.95 19.61 15.51
N PRO A 43 -13.75 20.71 16.26
CA PRO A 43 -12.66 21.65 16.01
C PRO A 43 -11.23 21.06 16.11
N HIS A 44 -11.07 19.94 16.80
CA HIS A 44 -9.79 19.28 17.03
C HIS A 44 -9.52 18.11 16.05
N LEU A 45 -10.37 17.93 15.03
CA LEU A 45 -10.23 16.91 14.00
C LEU A 45 -10.56 17.51 12.63
N TYR A 46 -9.56 17.62 11.77
CA TYR A 46 -9.71 17.99 10.36
C TYR A 46 -9.31 16.82 9.48
N VAL A 47 -10.17 16.50 8.50
CA VAL A 47 -9.92 15.48 7.48
C VAL A 47 -10.19 16.08 6.11
N ARG A 48 -9.26 15.89 5.18
CA ARG A 48 -9.46 16.09 3.75
C ARG A 48 -9.12 14.82 3.02
N HIS A 49 -10.09 14.28 2.30
CA HIS A 49 -9.93 13.09 1.48
C HIS A 49 -9.94 13.48 0.01
N ILE A 50 -8.81 13.26 -0.66
CA ILE A 50 -8.68 13.41 -2.10
C ILE A 50 -8.72 12.01 -2.69
N TYR A 51 -9.66 11.73 -3.59
CA TYR A 51 -9.82 10.40 -4.16
C TYR A 51 -10.25 10.48 -5.61
N ARG A 52 -10.14 9.37 -6.31
CA ARG A 52 -10.65 9.25 -7.66
C ARG A 52 -11.92 8.38 -7.59
N PRO A 53 -13.08 8.85 -8.06
CA PRO A 53 -14.34 8.11 -8.00
C PRO A 53 -14.39 7.03 -9.10
N ILE A 54 -13.30 6.28 -9.25
CA ILE A 54 -13.22 5.11 -10.12
C ILE A 54 -13.53 3.82 -9.37
N THR A 55 -13.34 3.87 -8.06
CA THR A 55 -13.44 2.74 -7.13
C THR A 55 -14.67 2.91 -6.26
N HIS A 56 -15.23 1.77 -5.88
CA HIS A 56 -16.61 1.62 -5.43
C HIS A 56 -16.92 2.21 -4.03
N ALA A 57 -15.95 2.74 -3.29
CA ALA A 57 -16.22 3.36 -1.99
C ALA A 57 -16.64 4.84 -2.12
N SER A 58 -17.71 5.24 -1.43
CA SER A 58 -18.01 6.66 -1.25
C SER A 58 -16.83 7.34 -0.57
N GLY A 59 -16.23 8.36 -1.18
CA GLY A 59 -15.13 9.08 -0.55
C GLY A 59 -15.56 10.05 0.56
N ALA A 60 -16.85 10.05 0.91
CA ALA A 60 -17.40 10.80 2.04
C ALA A 60 -17.39 9.98 3.34
N SER A 61 -17.59 10.66 4.46
CA SER A 61 -17.80 9.99 5.74
C SER A 61 -19.14 9.25 5.76
N VAL A 62 -19.19 8.13 6.47
CA VAL A 62 -20.36 7.27 6.58
C VAL A 62 -20.66 7.04 8.07
N PRO A 63 -21.82 7.50 8.59
CA PRO A 63 -22.22 7.21 9.95
C PRO A 63 -22.70 5.76 10.07
N SER A 64 -22.48 5.18 11.25
CA SER A 64 -23.09 3.91 11.64
C SER A 64 -24.62 4.05 11.82
N PRO A 65 -25.39 2.94 11.84
CA PRO A 65 -26.85 3.00 11.91
C PRO A 65 -27.41 3.81 13.08
N ASN A 66 -26.76 3.77 14.25
CA ASN A 66 -27.16 4.55 15.43
C ASN A 66 -26.30 5.80 15.64
N GLY A 67 -25.44 6.16 14.67
CA GLY A 67 -24.57 7.34 14.73
C GLY A 67 -23.53 7.32 15.85
N ARG A 68 -23.21 6.14 16.42
CA ARG A 68 -22.18 6.02 17.47
C ARG A 68 -20.76 6.10 16.91
N VAL A 69 -20.59 5.83 15.62
CA VAL A 69 -19.33 5.85 14.90
C VAL A 69 -19.55 6.54 13.57
N GLU A 70 -18.61 7.36 13.16
CA GLU A 70 -18.53 7.86 11.80
C GLU A 70 -17.20 7.45 11.19
N ILE A 71 -17.25 6.80 10.04
CA ILE A 71 -16.04 6.30 9.39
C ILE A 71 -15.73 7.09 8.13
N LEU A 72 -14.47 7.08 7.71
CA LEU A 72 -14.05 7.43 6.37
C LEU A 72 -13.12 6.35 5.86
N LEU A 73 -13.46 5.76 4.71
CA LEU A 73 -12.68 4.69 4.08
C LEU A 73 -11.96 5.25 2.85
N HIS A 74 -10.63 5.21 2.87
CA HIS A 74 -9.83 5.42 1.68
C HIS A 74 -9.39 4.07 1.12
N GLY A 75 -9.92 3.69 -0.04
CA GLY A 75 -9.70 2.39 -0.64
C GLY A 75 -10.96 1.53 -0.62
N GLU A 76 -10.82 0.21 -0.53
CA GLU A 76 -11.88 -0.73 -0.84
C GLU A 76 -11.84 -1.98 0.06
N VAL A 77 -13.01 -2.58 0.27
CA VAL A 77 -13.17 -3.88 0.94
C VAL A 77 -13.91 -4.84 0.03
N TYR A 78 -13.28 -5.95 -0.31
CA TYR A 78 -13.69 -6.83 -1.41
C TYR A 78 -14.78 -7.84 -1.05
N ASP A 79 -15.10 -8.03 0.24
CA ASP A 79 -15.98 -9.12 0.71
C ASP A 79 -17.21 -8.63 1.48
N SER A 80 -17.94 -7.68 0.88
CA SER A 80 -19.21 -7.18 1.43
C SER A 80 -20.23 -8.30 1.73
N PRO A 81 -20.42 -9.32 0.88
CA PRO A 81 -21.34 -10.42 1.20
C PRO A 81 -20.96 -11.19 2.47
N ALA A 82 -19.68 -11.46 2.72
CA ALA A 82 -19.26 -12.12 3.96
C ALA A 82 -19.51 -11.24 5.19
N LEU A 83 -19.20 -9.95 5.12
CA LEU A 83 -19.45 -9.00 6.20
C LEU A 83 -20.94 -8.89 6.53
N ALA A 84 -21.78 -8.80 5.51
CA ALA A 84 -23.23 -8.72 5.68
C ALA A 84 -23.83 -9.96 6.31
N ARG A 85 -23.37 -11.17 5.92
CA ARG A 85 -23.76 -12.42 6.61
C ARG A 85 -23.40 -12.38 8.08
N TYR A 86 -22.18 -11.92 8.40
CA TYR A 86 -21.72 -11.79 9.79
C TYR A 86 -22.52 -10.74 10.59
N LEU A 87 -23.02 -9.70 9.94
CA LEU A 87 -23.88 -8.67 10.53
C LEU A 87 -25.37 -9.05 10.55
N GLY A 88 -25.75 -10.17 9.95
CA GLY A 88 -27.14 -10.63 9.87
C GLY A 88 -28.02 -9.80 8.93
N TRP A 89 -27.44 -9.18 7.90
CA TRP A 89 -28.20 -8.42 6.90
C TRP A 89 -28.88 -9.36 5.90
N GLU A 90 -30.08 -8.98 5.47
CA GLU A 90 -30.83 -9.72 4.45
C GLU A 90 -30.18 -9.55 3.07
N HIS A 91 -30.32 -10.58 2.22
CA HIS A 91 -29.82 -10.58 0.84
C HIS A 91 -28.33 -10.22 0.67
N PRO A 92 -27.40 -10.82 1.45
CA PRO A 92 -25.97 -10.48 1.41
C PRO A 92 -25.32 -10.68 0.03
N GLU A 93 -25.86 -11.59 -0.79
CA GLU A 93 -25.43 -11.84 -2.16
C GLU A 93 -25.67 -10.68 -3.13
N THR A 94 -26.56 -9.75 -2.79
CA THR A 94 -26.85 -8.57 -3.62
C THR A 94 -25.89 -7.42 -3.35
N LEU A 95 -25.10 -7.53 -2.28
CA LEU A 95 -24.21 -6.46 -1.86
C LEU A 95 -22.92 -6.47 -2.67
N SER A 96 -22.45 -5.28 -2.95
CA SER A 96 -21.23 -5.03 -3.67
C SER A 96 -20.21 -4.34 -2.77
N ILE A 97 -19.03 -4.10 -3.33
CA ILE A 97 -17.98 -3.31 -2.69
C ILE A 97 -18.43 -1.87 -2.35
N GLU A 98 -19.47 -1.34 -3.00
CA GLU A 98 -20.08 -0.04 -2.67
C GLU A 98 -20.79 -0.04 -1.31
N ASP A 99 -21.22 -1.21 -0.86
CA ASP A 99 -21.81 -1.39 0.47
C ASP A 99 -20.78 -1.52 1.58
N GLY A 100 -19.48 -1.62 1.23
CA GLY A 100 -18.39 -1.80 2.17
C GLY A 100 -18.39 -0.77 3.31
N PRO A 101 -18.40 0.55 3.04
CA PRO A 101 -18.39 1.57 4.09
C PRO A 101 -19.55 1.44 5.09
N ARG A 102 -20.78 1.18 4.64
CA ARG A 102 -21.94 1.03 5.56
C ARG A 102 -21.84 -0.23 6.42
N LEU A 103 -21.32 -1.32 5.86
CA LEU A 103 -21.07 -2.57 6.60
C LEU A 103 -19.97 -2.38 7.65
N ILE A 104 -18.89 -1.68 7.30
CA ILE A 104 -17.80 -1.36 8.24
C ILE A 104 -18.30 -0.48 9.37
N ALA A 105 -19.07 0.58 9.07
CA ALA A 105 -19.63 1.47 10.09
C ALA A 105 -20.54 0.70 11.07
N ALA A 106 -21.42 -0.16 10.56
CA ALA A 106 -22.27 -1.02 11.38
C ALA A 106 -21.47 -2.04 12.22
N GLY A 107 -20.43 -2.64 11.62
CA GLY A 107 -19.56 -3.59 12.29
C GLY A 107 -18.75 -2.98 13.42
N ILE A 108 -18.18 -1.78 13.21
CA ILE A 108 -17.44 -1.07 14.25
C ILE A 108 -18.36 -0.57 15.36
N GLU A 109 -19.58 -0.15 15.04
CA GLU A 109 -20.58 0.18 16.06
C GLU A 109 -20.95 -1.03 16.94
N ARG A 110 -20.97 -2.24 16.38
CA ARG A 110 -21.33 -3.47 17.10
C ARG A 110 -20.16 -4.07 17.87
N ASP A 111 -19.01 -4.22 17.22
CA ASP A 111 -17.88 -5.03 17.70
C ASP A 111 -16.65 -4.17 18.08
N GLY A 112 -16.77 -2.84 17.96
CA GLY A 112 -15.67 -1.92 18.19
C GLY A 112 -14.64 -1.91 17.05
N ILE A 113 -13.50 -1.25 17.28
CA ILE A 113 -12.46 -1.10 16.24
C ILE A 113 -11.85 -2.45 15.81
N ASP A 114 -11.95 -3.49 16.64
CA ASP A 114 -11.47 -4.85 16.31
C ASP A 114 -12.23 -5.52 15.16
N PHE A 115 -13.37 -4.95 14.74
CA PHE A 115 -14.06 -5.38 13.52
C PHE A 115 -13.14 -5.39 12.29
N VAL A 116 -12.07 -4.56 12.28
CA VAL A 116 -11.11 -4.48 11.16
C VAL A 116 -10.38 -5.80 10.87
N GLU A 117 -10.27 -6.72 11.84
CA GLU A 117 -9.66 -8.04 11.65
C GLU A 117 -10.38 -8.87 10.56
N ARG A 118 -11.68 -8.61 10.39
CA ARG A 118 -12.56 -9.30 9.44
C ARG A 118 -12.49 -8.73 8.03
N LEU A 119 -11.88 -7.57 7.86
CA LEU A 119 -11.85 -6.89 6.57
C LEU A 119 -10.82 -7.56 5.66
N ASN A 120 -11.21 -7.69 4.39
CA ASN A 120 -10.36 -8.14 3.31
C ASN A 120 -10.40 -7.08 2.20
N GLY A 121 -9.33 -6.32 2.04
CA GLY A 121 -9.35 -5.10 1.23
C GLY A 121 -7.99 -4.42 1.15
N SER A 122 -7.96 -3.33 0.39
CA SER A 122 -6.87 -2.37 0.30
C SER A 122 -7.38 -1.03 0.81
N PHE A 123 -7.09 -0.68 2.06
CA PHE A 123 -7.71 0.45 2.72
C PHE A 123 -6.83 1.15 3.77
N LEU A 124 -7.14 2.42 3.97
CA LEU A 124 -6.90 3.16 5.20
C LEU A 124 -8.25 3.62 5.74
N LEU A 125 -8.54 3.30 6.99
CA LEU A 125 -9.81 3.57 7.65
C LEU A 125 -9.62 4.58 8.78
N LEU A 126 -10.41 5.64 8.78
CA LEU A 126 -10.63 6.48 9.95
C LEU A 126 -11.95 6.10 10.60
N ALA A 127 -11.97 5.98 11.93
CA ALA A 127 -13.18 5.77 12.71
C ALA A 127 -13.23 6.78 13.86
N TRP A 128 -14.16 7.73 13.75
CA TRP A 128 -14.45 8.73 14.76
C TRP A 128 -15.59 8.24 15.65
N PHE A 129 -15.37 8.24 16.97
CA PHE A 129 -16.36 7.89 17.99
C PHE A 129 -16.79 9.19 18.70
N PRO A 130 -17.93 9.81 18.32
CA PRO A 130 -18.29 11.14 18.81
C PRO A 130 -18.54 11.19 20.32
N GLN A 131 -19.09 10.12 20.91
CA GLN A 131 -19.39 10.05 22.34
C GLN A 131 -18.10 10.03 23.18
N ASP A 132 -17.11 9.25 22.73
CA ASP A 132 -15.81 9.11 23.41
C ASP A 132 -14.80 10.20 23.02
N LYS A 133 -15.13 11.03 22.01
CA LYS A 133 -14.23 12.01 21.37
C LYS A 133 -12.91 11.38 20.91
N LYS A 134 -13.01 10.17 20.37
CA LYS A 134 -11.88 9.30 20.08
C LYS A 134 -11.75 9.07 18.58
N LEU A 135 -10.53 9.18 18.07
CA LEU A 135 -10.17 8.78 16.72
C LEU A 135 -9.37 7.47 16.74
N CYS A 136 -9.82 6.48 15.95
CA CYS A 136 -9.04 5.31 15.60
C CYS A 136 -8.68 5.36 14.11
N ILE A 137 -7.50 4.88 13.76
CA ILE A 137 -7.01 4.74 12.39
C ILE A 137 -6.57 3.31 12.18
N ALA A 138 -6.99 2.67 11.09
CA ALA A 138 -6.59 1.31 10.77
C ALA A 138 -6.10 1.18 9.31
N SER A 139 -4.93 0.59 9.11
CA SER A 139 -4.44 0.18 7.79
C SER A 139 -4.88 -1.24 7.47
N ASP A 140 -5.02 -1.56 6.18
CA ASP A 140 -5.14 -2.94 5.75
C ASP A 140 -3.89 -3.77 6.09
N ARG A 141 -4.00 -5.09 5.92
CA ARG A 141 -2.98 -6.08 6.30
C ARG A 141 -1.61 -5.85 5.67
N CYS A 142 -1.54 -5.17 4.54
CA CYS A 142 -0.30 -4.91 3.81
C CYS A 142 -0.01 -3.40 3.66
N ALA A 143 -0.80 -2.51 4.29
CA ALA A 143 -0.74 -1.06 4.09
C ALA A 143 -0.70 -0.65 2.60
N LEU A 144 -1.57 -1.25 1.78
CA LEU A 144 -1.63 -0.98 0.33
C LEU A 144 -2.04 0.47 -0.01
N ARG A 145 -2.54 1.21 0.99
CA ARG A 145 -2.75 2.66 0.94
C ARG A 145 -1.66 3.36 1.76
N PRO A 146 -0.46 3.59 1.18
CA PRO A 146 0.65 4.16 1.93
C PRO A 146 0.29 5.56 2.45
N HIS A 147 0.44 5.72 3.76
CA HIS A 147 0.32 7.00 4.43
C HIS A 147 1.46 7.15 5.41
N TYR A 148 1.82 8.39 5.68
CA TYR A 148 2.88 8.76 6.59
C TYR A 148 2.27 9.58 7.72
N TYR A 149 2.96 9.65 8.86
CA TYR A 149 2.53 10.50 9.97
C TYR A 149 3.70 11.16 10.71
N THR A 150 3.40 12.23 11.42
CA THR A 150 4.32 12.95 12.31
C THR A 150 3.55 13.60 13.46
N TRP A 151 4.27 13.98 14.51
CA TRP A 151 3.78 14.85 15.58
C TRP A 151 4.40 16.24 15.45
N GLU A 152 3.58 17.27 15.58
CA GLU A 152 4.04 18.66 15.57
C GLU A 152 3.22 19.45 16.61
N ASN A 153 3.89 19.94 17.67
CA ASN A 153 3.25 20.69 18.77
C ASN A 153 2.01 19.98 19.37
N GLY A 154 2.09 18.66 19.56
CA GLY A 154 1.00 17.84 20.09
C GLY A 154 -0.10 17.49 19.09
N VAL A 155 -0.08 18.06 17.88
CA VAL A 155 -1.00 17.67 16.80
C VAL A 155 -0.44 16.46 16.06
N PHE A 156 -1.26 15.44 15.92
CA PHE A 156 -1.02 14.31 15.03
C PHE A 156 -1.36 14.71 13.60
N LEU A 157 -0.39 14.56 12.69
CA LEU A 157 -0.56 14.83 11.27
C LEU A 157 -0.35 13.56 10.46
N MET A 158 -1.19 13.32 9.47
CA MET A 158 -1.07 12.21 8.53
C MET A 158 -1.38 12.67 7.11
N ALA A 159 -0.65 12.12 6.14
CA ALA A 159 -0.83 12.43 4.72
C ALA A 159 -0.34 11.26 3.84
N PRO A 160 -0.78 11.15 2.58
CA PRO A 160 -0.27 10.15 1.63
C PRO A 160 1.13 10.47 1.09
N GLN A 161 1.73 11.60 1.48
CA GLN A 161 3.04 12.05 1.02
C GLN A 161 3.88 12.62 2.17
N VAL A 162 5.15 12.25 2.22
CA VAL A 162 6.16 12.78 3.14
C VAL A 162 6.31 14.28 2.93
N GLU A 163 6.28 14.74 1.68
CA GLU A 163 6.41 16.17 1.36
C GLU A 163 5.31 17.03 2.03
N ALA A 164 4.07 16.54 2.06
CA ALA A 164 2.96 17.25 2.70
C ALA A 164 3.20 17.43 4.21
N LEU A 165 3.72 16.40 4.87
CA LEU A 165 4.06 16.45 6.30
C LEU A 165 5.27 17.35 6.55
N SER A 166 6.31 17.28 5.71
CA SER A 166 7.48 18.16 5.79
C SER A 166 7.09 19.64 5.73
N ARG A 167 6.10 19.99 4.90
CA ARG A 167 5.56 21.36 4.80
C ARG A 167 4.68 21.75 5.99
N ALA A 168 3.98 20.79 6.59
CA ALA A 168 3.09 21.02 7.73
C ALA A 168 3.85 21.35 9.02
N ARG A 169 5.10 20.93 9.13
CA ARG A 169 5.99 21.24 10.25
C ARG A 169 6.44 22.71 10.23
N GLN A 170 6.83 23.24 11.39
CA GLN A 170 7.39 24.60 11.46
C GLN A 170 8.76 24.69 10.77
N GLN A 171 9.54 23.61 10.84
CA GLN A 171 10.84 23.48 10.20
C GLN A 171 10.85 22.20 9.37
N ALA A 172 11.42 22.26 8.17
CA ALA A 172 11.56 21.09 7.34
C ALA A 172 12.42 20.04 8.06
N PRO A 173 12.02 18.76 8.08
CA PRO A 173 12.79 17.73 8.73
C PRO A 173 14.12 17.53 7.99
N PRO A 174 15.24 17.33 8.71
CA PRO A 174 16.50 16.95 8.07
C PRO A 174 16.40 15.54 7.45
N PRO A 175 17.31 15.18 6.54
CA PRO A 175 17.41 13.81 6.06
C PRO A 175 17.67 12.83 7.20
N ASN A 176 17.04 11.66 7.15
CA ASN A 176 17.32 10.54 8.05
C ASN A 176 18.58 9.79 7.56
N PRO A 177 19.72 9.88 8.26
CA PRO A 177 20.97 9.27 7.80
C PRO A 177 20.86 7.75 7.71
N MET A 178 20.13 7.10 8.63
CA MET A 178 19.91 5.66 8.59
C MET A 178 19.03 5.26 7.42
N GLY A 179 17.97 6.02 7.14
CA GLY A 179 17.13 5.78 5.97
C GLY A 179 17.93 5.87 4.66
N VAL A 180 18.82 6.86 4.53
CA VAL A 180 19.69 7.00 3.36
C VAL A 180 20.63 5.80 3.23
N VAL A 181 21.28 5.38 4.31
CA VAL A 181 22.17 4.20 4.30
C VAL A 181 21.39 2.93 3.93
N GLU A 182 20.21 2.72 4.51
CA GLU A 182 19.36 1.55 4.23
C GLU A 182 18.94 1.52 2.76
N LEU A 183 18.47 2.64 2.21
CA LEU A 183 18.07 2.71 0.81
C LEU A 183 19.25 2.46 -0.15
N LEU A 184 20.42 3.00 0.14
CA LEU A 184 21.62 2.82 -0.70
C LEU A 184 22.21 1.40 -0.58
N THR A 185 22.08 0.76 0.58
CA THR A 185 22.69 -0.56 0.87
C THR A 185 21.76 -1.70 0.47
N PHE A 186 20.48 -1.60 0.83
CA PHE A 186 19.50 -2.67 0.69
C PHE A 186 18.51 -2.42 -0.44
N GLU A 187 18.52 -1.24 -1.06
CA GLU A 187 17.52 -0.81 -2.06
C GLU A 187 16.08 -0.76 -1.50
N HIS A 188 15.91 -0.75 -0.19
CA HIS A 188 14.65 -0.56 0.52
C HIS A 188 14.89 -0.03 1.94
N LEU A 189 13.89 0.65 2.50
CA LEU A 189 13.90 1.14 3.87
C LEU A 189 13.38 0.07 4.82
N LEU A 190 13.96 -0.02 6.02
CA LEU A 190 13.58 -1.02 7.01
C LEU A 190 12.62 -0.43 8.05
N GLY A 191 11.59 -1.20 8.40
CA GLY A 191 10.62 -0.79 9.41
C GLY A 191 9.72 0.32 8.87
N ASN A 192 9.39 1.27 9.74
CA ASN A 192 8.48 2.37 9.40
C ASN A 192 9.23 3.68 9.07
N LYS A 193 10.53 3.62 8.75
CA LYS A 193 11.34 4.82 8.54
C LYS A 193 11.00 5.50 7.22
N THR A 194 11.26 6.80 7.18
CA THR A 194 11.37 7.55 5.93
C THR A 194 12.77 8.12 5.73
N LEU A 195 13.02 8.69 4.56
CA LEU A 195 14.22 9.49 4.28
C LEU A 195 14.24 10.82 5.05
N CYS A 196 13.17 11.16 5.80
CA CYS A 196 13.06 12.37 6.60
C CYS A 196 12.99 12.03 8.09
N GLU A 197 13.77 12.74 8.91
CA GLU A 197 13.72 12.58 10.36
C GLU A 197 12.35 12.96 10.94
N GLY A 198 11.87 12.15 11.87
CA GLY A 198 10.61 12.39 12.57
C GLY A 198 9.35 12.29 11.71
N ILE A 199 9.43 11.70 10.51
CA ILE A 199 8.26 11.28 9.72
C ILE A 199 8.36 9.77 9.55
N ASP A 200 7.29 9.07 9.93
CA ASP A 200 7.20 7.61 9.87
C ASP A 200 6.13 7.17 8.86
N VAL A 201 6.32 6.00 8.26
CA VAL A 201 5.31 5.28 7.50
C VAL A 201 4.27 4.72 8.47
N PHE A 202 2.99 4.82 8.13
CA PHE A 202 1.94 4.14 8.89
C PHE A 202 2.04 2.63 8.67
N PRO A 203 2.22 1.82 9.73
CA PRO A 203 2.54 0.41 9.59
C PRO A 203 1.38 -0.41 8.99
N PRO A 204 1.68 -1.58 8.39
CA PRO A 204 0.67 -2.54 7.96
C PRO A 204 -0.09 -3.14 9.14
N ALA A 205 -1.29 -3.64 8.88
CA ALA A 205 -2.09 -4.43 9.81
C ALA A 205 -2.24 -3.78 11.20
N SER A 206 -2.34 -2.46 11.27
CA SER A 206 -2.19 -1.72 12.52
C SER A 206 -3.39 -0.84 12.84
N ILE A 207 -3.74 -0.78 14.13
CA ILE A 207 -4.71 0.14 14.71
C ILE A 207 -3.96 1.17 15.55
N LEU A 208 -4.12 2.45 15.20
CA LEU A 208 -3.59 3.58 15.94
C LEU A 208 -4.71 4.38 16.59
N GLU A 209 -4.57 4.66 17.88
CA GLU A 209 -5.26 5.73 18.59
C GLU A 209 -4.21 6.81 18.90
N PRO A 210 -4.19 7.93 18.15
CA PRO A 210 -3.14 8.94 18.27
C PRO A 210 -2.98 9.45 19.71
N GLY A 211 -1.76 9.38 20.23
CA GLY A 211 -1.43 9.85 21.59
C GLY A 211 -1.67 8.81 22.68
N LYS A 212 -2.09 7.58 22.33
CA LYS A 212 -2.39 6.53 23.30
C LYS A 212 -1.78 5.18 22.98
N SER A 213 -2.06 4.62 21.80
CA SER A 213 -1.61 3.27 21.47
C SER A 213 -1.52 3.02 19.98
N LEU A 214 -0.49 2.29 19.57
CA LEU A 214 -0.35 1.67 18.27
C LEU A 214 -0.22 0.16 18.50
N ARG A 215 -1.05 -0.64 17.83
CA ARG A 215 -0.93 -2.10 17.90
C ARG A 215 -1.18 -2.73 16.54
N GLU A 216 -0.49 -3.82 16.29
CA GLU A 216 -0.78 -4.73 15.19
C GLU A 216 -2.02 -5.59 15.54
N TYR A 217 -2.89 -5.84 14.57
CA TYR A 217 -4.09 -6.67 14.72
C TYR A 217 -4.01 -7.97 13.91
N TRP A 218 -3.04 -8.10 13.00
CA TRP A 218 -2.91 -9.25 12.12
C TRP A 218 -1.45 -9.47 11.70
N ASP A 219 -1.04 -10.74 11.62
CA ASP A 219 0.23 -11.15 11.02
C ASP A 219 0.03 -12.44 10.22
N PHE A 220 0.99 -12.76 9.36
CA PHE A 220 1.01 -14.01 8.63
C PHE A 220 1.17 -15.19 9.60
N CYS A 221 0.23 -16.12 9.55
CA CYS A 221 0.29 -17.39 10.27
C CYS A 221 0.54 -18.52 9.28
N PHE A 222 1.72 -19.12 9.33
CA PHE A 222 2.10 -20.26 8.50
C PHE A 222 2.01 -21.55 9.32
N ASP A 223 1.24 -22.53 8.83
CA ASP A 223 1.29 -23.89 9.37
C ASP A 223 2.58 -24.57 8.89
N GLU A 224 3.54 -24.73 9.80
CA GLU A 224 4.83 -25.36 9.51
C GLU A 224 4.80 -26.89 9.61
N SER A 225 3.64 -27.49 9.86
CA SER A 225 3.50 -28.94 9.96
C SER A 225 3.96 -29.61 8.66
N PRO A 226 4.73 -30.72 8.73
CA PRO A 226 5.14 -31.46 7.52
C PRO A 226 3.90 -31.91 6.76
N ALA A 227 3.60 -31.19 5.69
CA ALA A 227 2.42 -31.45 4.89
C ALA A 227 2.62 -32.77 4.13
N THR A 228 1.92 -33.83 4.52
CA THR A 228 1.61 -34.99 3.65
C THR A 228 0.53 -34.62 2.63
N VAL A 229 0.47 -33.36 2.22
CA VAL A 229 -0.58 -32.83 1.36
C VAL A 229 -0.21 -33.13 -0.08
N ASN A 230 -1.18 -33.65 -0.83
CA ASN A 230 -1.02 -33.94 -2.25
C ASN A 230 -0.68 -32.65 -3.02
N ARG A 231 0.41 -32.66 -3.78
CA ARG A 231 0.86 -31.52 -4.59
C ARG A 231 -0.18 -31.05 -5.62
N ASP A 232 -0.98 -31.96 -6.17
CA ASP A 232 -2.02 -31.59 -7.13
C ASP A 232 -3.18 -30.87 -6.44
N ALA A 233 -3.55 -31.29 -5.22
CA ALA A 233 -4.53 -30.57 -4.42
C ALA A 233 -4.06 -29.15 -4.06
N LEU A 234 -2.77 -28.98 -3.69
CA LEU A 234 -2.19 -27.65 -3.46
C LEU A 234 -2.19 -26.78 -4.71
N ARG A 235 -1.95 -27.36 -5.89
CA ARG A 235 -2.00 -26.64 -7.17
C ARG A 235 -3.42 -26.13 -7.45
N GLU A 236 -4.43 -26.99 -7.31
CA GLU A 236 -5.83 -26.63 -7.53
C GLU A 236 -6.31 -25.55 -6.55
N GLU A 237 -5.92 -25.68 -5.28
CA GLU A 237 -6.23 -24.69 -4.26
C GLU A 237 -5.57 -23.33 -4.57
N LEU A 238 -4.28 -23.33 -4.94
CA LEU A 238 -3.58 -22.11 -5.34
C LEU A 238 -4.26 -21.44 -6.54
N GLN A 239 -4.61 -22.22 -7.57
CA GLN A 239 -5.30 -21.70 -8.76
C GLN A 239 -6.63 -21.06 -8.38
N THR A 240 -7.42 -21.72 -7.52
CA THR A 240 -8.72 -21.22 -7.08
C THR A 240 -8.56 -19.94 -6.26
N ARG A 241 -7.65 -19.92 -5.28
CA ARG A 241 -7.42 -18.74 -4.43
C ARG A 241 -6.89 -17.55 -5.21
N LEU A 242 -5.95 -17.77 -6.14
CA LEU A 242 -5.46 -16.73 -7.04
C LEU A 242 -6.58 -16.20 -7.92
N ALA A 243 -7.38 -17.08 -8.53
CA ALA A 243 -8.51 -16.67 -9.34
C ALA A 243 -9.51 -15.83 -8.54
N THR A 244 -9.87 -16.27 -7.33
CA THR A 244 -10.75 -15.51 -6.43
C THR A 244 -10.16 -14.14 -6.07
N ALA A 245 -8.86 -14.05 -5.78
CA ALA A 245 -8.20 -12.81 -5.44
C ALA A 245 -8.19 -11.81 -6.60
N VAL A 246 -7.96 -12.27 -7.83
CA VAL A 246 -8.02 -11.44 -9.04
C VAL A 246 -9.45 -10.98 -9.30
N HIS A 247 -10.42 -11.88 -9.33
CA HIS A 247 -11.82 -11.53 -9.63
C HIS A 247 -12.39 -10.49 -8.67
N ARG A 248 -12.00 -10.54 -7.38
CA ARG A 248 -12.39 -9.56 -6.36
C ARG A 248 -11.90 -8.13 -6.63
N GLN A 249 -10.84 -7.98 -7.41
CA GLN A 249 -10.18 -6.70 -7.71
C GLN A 249 -10.50 -6.19 -9.12
N LEU A 250 -11.30 -6.93 -9.91
CA LEU A 250 -11.70 -6.47 -11.22
C LEU A 250 -12.76 -5.35 -11.06
N PRO A 251 -12.51 -4.15 -11.60
CA PRO A 251 -13.47 -3.05 -11.51
C PRO A 251 -14.70 -3.34 -12.36
N ALA A 252 -15.88 -2.90 -11.91
CA ALA A 252 -17.12 -3.12 -12.67
C ALA A 252 -17.34 -2.09 -13.79
N SER A 253 -16.80 -0.88 -13.65
CA SER A 253 -17.20 0.28 -14.47
C SER A 253 -16.07 0.99 -15.21
N VAL A 254 -14.81 0.62 -14.99
CA VAL A 254 -13.66 1.31 -15.58
C VAL A 254 -12.62 0.40 -16.21
N PRO A 255 -11.87 0.89 -17.23
CA PRO A 255 -10.87 0.07 -17.90
C PRO A 255 -9.73 -0.31 -16.95
N LEU A 256 -9.44 -1.62 -16.91
CA LEU A 256 -8.32 -2.21 -16.19
C LEU A 256 -7.14 -2.41 -17.15
N GLY A 257 -5.93 -2.12 -16.68
CA GLY A 257 -4.69 -2.48 -17.35
C GLY A 257 -3.83 -3.45 -16.53
N VAL A 258 -3.00 -4.24 -17.21
CA VAL A 258 -2.02 -5.13 -16.55
C VAL A 258 -0.61 -4.87 -17.10
N PRO A 259 0.33 -4.39 -16.27
CA PRO A 259 1.75 -4.41 -16.59
C PRO A 259 2.18 -5.85 -16.82
N LEU A 260 2.66 -6.14 -18.03
CA LEU A 260 3.00 -7.49 -18.46
C LEU A 260 4.50 -7.58 -18.72
N SER A 261 5.16 -8.37 -17.88
CA SER A 261 6.54 -8.82 -18.09
C SER A 261 6.59 -10.27 -18.56
N GLY A 262 7.79 -10.80 -18.80
CA GLY A 262 8.03 -12.23 -18.97
C GLY A 262 7.98 -13.02 -17.65
N GLY A 263 7.92 -12.34 -16.50
CA GLY A 263 7.81 -12.95 -15.17
C GLY A 263 6.54 -13.79 -14.99
N LEU A 264 6.57 -14.74 -14.05
CA LEU A 264 5.41 -15.60 -13.78
C LEU A 264 4.24 -14.81 -13.18
N ASP A 265 4.52 -13.88 -12.27
CA ASP A 265 3.54 -13.12 -11.51
C ASP A 265 2.55 -12.38 -12.42
N SER A 266 3.05 -11.50 -13.30
CA SER A 266 2.22 -10.73 -14.24
C SER A 266 1.51 -11.63 -15.25
N ARG A 267 2.12 -12.75 -15.67
CA ARG A 267 1.50 -13.70 -16.61
C ARG A 267 0.34 -14.44 -15.99
N CYS A 268 0.47 -14.86 -14.73
CA CYS A 268 -0.61 -15.51 -13.99
C CYS A 268 -1.78 -14.55 -13.78
N LEU A 269 -1.52 -13.30 -13.40
CA LEU A 269 -2.58 -12.29 -13.25
C LEU A 269 -3.27 -11.97 -14.56
N ALA A 270 -2.51 -11.71 -15.64
CA ALA A 270 -3.06 -11.44 -16.96
C ALA A 270 -3.89 -12.62 -17.48
N GLY A 271 -3.39 -13.85 -17.29
CA GLY A 271 -4.09 -15.07 -17.68
C GLY A 271 -5.44 -15.23 -16.98
N VAL A 272 -5.50 -14.97 -15.66
CA VAL A 272 -6.77 -15.00 -14.93
C VAL A 272 -7.69 -13.85 -15.37
N ALA A 273 -7.20 -12.61 -15.40
CA ALA A 273 -8.00 -11.43 -15.74
C ALA A 273 -8.61 -11.51 -17.16
N ALA A 274 -7.90 -12.10 -18.12
CA ALA A 274 -8.36 -12.29 -19.50
C ALA A 274 -9.59 -13.21 -19.62
N HIS A 275 -9.94 -13.99 -18.59
CA HIS A 275 -11.19 -14.76 -18.58
C HIS A 275 -12.42 -13.87 -18.42
N SER A 276 -12.28 -12.73 -17.75
CA SER A 276 -13.37 -11.78 -17.47
C SER A 276 -13.33 -10.56 -18.38
N ILE A 277 -12.15 -10.17 -18.87
CA ILE A 277 -11.96 -8.96 -19.66
C ILE A 277 -11.48 -9.33 -21.07
N LYS A 278 -12.35 -9.08 -22.06
CA LYS A 278 -12.01 -9.23 -23.48
C LYS A 278 -11.06 -8.10 -23.90
N ASN A 279 -10.09 -8.42 -24.76
CA ASN A 279 -9.07 -7.48 -25.24
C ASN A 279 -8.38 -6.75 -24.08
N LEU A 280 -8.00 -7.49 -23.03
CA LEU A 280 -7.34 -6.94 -21.84
C LEU A 280 -6.13 -6.07 -22.25
N PRO A 281 -6.11 -4.77 -21.90
CA PRO A 281 -4.94 -3.93 -22.11
C PRO A 281 -3.75 -4.42 -21.30
N VAL A 282 -2.64 -4.73 -21.98
CA VAL A 282 -1.39 -5.18 -21.37
C VAL A 282 -0.23 -4.27 -21.76
N PHE A 283 0.63 -3.95 -20.80
CA PHE A 283 1.66 -2.92 -20.97
C PHE A 283 3.05 -3.48 -20.68
N THR A 284 3.91 -3.49 -21.69
CA THR A 284 5.26 -4.03 -21.59
C THR A 284 6.28 -2.90 -21.67
N PHE A 285 7.18 -2.82 -20.69
CA PHE A 285 8.38 -1.99 -20.80
C PHE A 285 9.54 -2.82 -21.37
N GLY A 286 10.09 -2.39 -22.50
CA GLY A 286 11.22 -3.07 -23.14
C GLY A 286 11.22 -2.94 -24.65
N ASN A 287 12.22 -3.52 -25.30
CA ASN A 287 12.31 -3.59 -26.76
C ASN A 287 12.25 -5.02 -27.26
N SER A 288 12.03 -5.16 -28.57
CA SER A 288 11.91 -6.46 -29.27
C SER A 288 13.15 -7.34 -29.18
N ARG A 289 14.29 -6.82 -28.69
CA ARG A 289 15.51 -7.59 -28.46
C ARG A 289 15.51 -8.29 -27.11
N SER A 290 14.79 -7.76 -26.12
CA SER A 290 14.75 -8.32 -24.77
C SER A 290 13.95 -9.63 -24.71
N LEU A 291 14.41 -10.57 -23.88
CA LEU A 291 13.68 -11.83 -23.65
C LEU A 291 12.34 -11.57 -22.95
N GLU A 292 12.33 -10.63 -22.00
CA GLU A 292 11.12 -10.17 -21.29
C GLU A 292 10.01 -9.76 -22.25
N SER A 293 10.30 -8.85 -23.20
CA SER A 293 9.29 -8.40 -24.16
C SER A 293 8.85 -9.51 -25.12
N LYS A 294 9.75 -10.42 -25.52
CA LYS A 294 9.37 -11.56 -26.37
C LYS A 294 8.40 -12.51 -25.64
N LEU A 295 8.64 -12.77 -24.36
CA LEU A 295 7.75 -13.59 -23.54
C LEU A 295 6.42 -12.90 -23.27
N ALA A 296 6.44 -11.60 -22.94
CA ALA A 296 5.22 -10.80 -22.77
C ALA A 296 4.36 -10.79 -24.05
N HIS A 297 4.99 -10.61 -25.22
CA HIS A 297 4.32 -10.65 -26.51
C HIS A 297 3.66 -12.02 -26.79
N GLN A 298 4.36 -13.13 -26.53
CA GLN A 298 3.78 -14.47 -26.67
C GLN A 298 2.54 -14.67 -25.79
N VAL A 299 2.56 -14.14 -24.57
CA VAL A 299 1.42 -14.19 -23.65
C VAL A 299 0.29 -13.31 -24.16
N ALA A 300 0.58 -12.08 -24.59
CA ALA A 300 -0.41 -11.17 -25.15
C ALA A 300 -1.13 -11.80 -26.35
N LEU A 301 -0.39 -12.42 -27.28
CA LEU A 301 -0.95 -13.17 -28.41
C LEU A 301 -1.84 -14.34 -27.97
N ALA A 302 -1.39 -15.14 -26.99
CA ALA A 302 -2.15 -16.28 -26.47
C ALA A 302 -3.47 -15.84 -25.81
N LEU A 303 -3.45 -14.69 -25.11
CA LEU A 303 -4.61 -14.11 -24.45
C LEU A 303 -5.50 -13.29 -25.39
N LYS A 304 -5.04 -13.00 -26.62
CA LYS A 304 -5.66 -12.01 -27.53
C LYS A 304 -5.85 -10.66 -26.83
N ALA A 305 -4.83 -10.26 -26.09
CA ALA A 305 -4.78 -9.01 -25.34
C ALA A 305 -4.56 -7.80 -26.27
N ASP A 306 -4.92 -6.61 -25.80
CA ASP A 306 -4.58 -5.34 -26.44
C ASP A 306 -3.18 -4.92 -25.95
N GLU A 307 -2.16 -5.13 -26.78
CA GLU A 307 -0.75 -5.01 -26.39
C GLU A 307 -0.18 -3.62 -26.64
N HIS A 308 0.36 -3.01 -25.58
CA HIS A 308 1.07 -1.73 -25.61
C HIS A 308 2.53 -1.95 -25.18
N THR A 309 3.49 -1.56 -26.01
CA THR A 309 4.93 -1.67 -25.69
C THR A 309 5.60 -0.30 -25.65
N VAL A 310 6.30 -0.02 -24.56
CA VAL A 310 7.12 1.19 -24.38
C VAL A 310 8.60 0.82 -24.46
N SER A 311 9.27 1.29 -25.52
CA SER A 311 10.69 1.01 -25.76
C SER A 311 11.62 1.97 -24.99
N PRO A 312 12.70 1.45 -24.37
CA PRO A 312 13.72 2.28 -23.77
C PRO A 312 14.44 3.18 -24.78
N ASP A 313 14.52 2.81 -26.07
CA ASP A 313 15.32 3.51 -27.10
C ASP A 313 14.89 4.98 -27.36
N THR A 314 13.83 5.44 -26.70
CA THR A 314 13.39 6.83 -26.60
C THR A 314 14.11 7.62 -25.48
N VAL A 315 15.28 7.15 -25.01
CA VAL A 315 16.06 7.50 -23.78
C VAL A 315 16.30 8.99 -23.51
N SER A 316 16.07 9.91 -24.45
CA SER A 316 16.08 11.35 -24.16
C SER A 316 15.13 11.73 -23.01
N ASN A 317 14.16 10.87 -22.69
CA ASN A 317 13.11 11.10 -21.71
C ASN A 317 13.30 10.38 -20.35
N TRP A 318 14.34 9.55 -20.15
CA TRP A 318 14.46 8.76 -18.91
C TRP A 318 14.60 9.64 -17.65
N LEU A 319 15.46 10.67 -17.71
CA LEU A 319 15.66 11.58 -16.56
C LEU A 319 14.38 12.34 -16.19
N ALA A 320 13.57 12.73 -17.17
CA ALA A 320 12.30 13.39 -16.93
C ALA A 320 11.30 12.47 -16.22
N HIS A 321 11.14 11.23 -16.71
CA HIS A 321 10.28 10.22 -16.07
C HIS A 321 10.81 9.76 -14.71
N PHE A 322 12.13 9.74 -14.53
CA PHE A 322 12.73 9.47 -13.23
C PHE A 322 12.41 10.57 -12.22
N GLY A 323 12.42 11.84 -12.64
CA GLY A 323 11.95 12.95 -11.82
C GLY A 323 10.50 12.77 -11.36
N LEU A 324 9.61 12.37 -12.28
CA LEU A 324 8.20 12.05 -11.95
C LEU A 324 8.09 10.87 -10.99
N PHE A 325 8.88 9.81 -11.19
CA PHE A 325 8.92 8.67 -10.28
C PHE A 325 9.36 9.08 -8.87
N CYS A 326 10.41 9.88 -8.75
CA CYS A 326 10.86 10.40 -7.46
C CYS A 326 9.79 11.26 -6.78
N GLN A 327 9.08 12.12 -7.54
CA GLN A 327 7.98 12.91 -7.00
C GLN A 327 6.78 12.05 -6.57
N ALA A 328 6.44 11.02 -7.34
CA ALA A 328 5.33 10.12 -7.03
C ALA A 328 5.61 9.23 -5.81
N THR A 329 6.89 8.95 -5.53
CA THR A 329 7.33 8.06 -4.45
C THR A 329 7.94 8.81 -3.26
N ASP A 330 8.02 10.14 -3.32
CA ASP A 330 8.84 10.96 -2.40
C ASP A 330 10.30 10.46 -2.26
N GLY A 331 10.83 9.81 -3.30
CA GLY A 331 12.17 9.21 -3.31
C GLY A 331 12.31 7.95 -2.44
N MET A 332 11.21 7.43 -1.88
CA MET A 332 11.21 6.30 -0.95
C MET A 332 11.43 4.94 -1.61
N VAL A 333 11.42 4.88 -2.95
CA VAL A 333 11.57 3.65 -3.72
C VAL A 333 12.90 3.66 -4.48
N SER A 334 13.59 2.52 -4.50
CA SER A 334 14.86 2.35 -5.22
C SER A 334 14.76 2.79 -6.70
N VAL A 335 15.81 3.47 -7.16
CA VAL A 335 15.99 3.92 -8.55
C VAL A 335 15.91 2.79 -9.57
N ARG A 336 16.19 1.54 -9.17
CA ARG A 336 16.03 0.36 -10.04
C ARG A 336 14.60 0.21 -10.57
N HIS A 337 13.61 0.64 -9.79
CA HIS A 337 12.20 0.61 -10.18
C HIS A 337 11.76 1.85 -10.97
N GLY A 338 12.66 2.81 -11.21
CA GLY A 338 12.34 4.05 -11.93
C GLY A 338 11.86 3.84 -13.36
N HIS A 339 12.10 2.66 -13.95
CA HIS A 339 11.54 2.28 -15.25
C HIS A 339 10.00 2.23 -15.26
N ALA A 340 9.36 2.00 -14.10
CA ALA A 340 7.91 2.08 -13.96
C ALA A 340 7.38 3.48 -14.28
N GLY A 341 8.17 4.52 -14.02
CA GLY A 341 7.87 5.90 -14.40
C GLY A 341 7.63 6.07 -15.90
N MET A 342 8.28 5.24 -16.73
CA MET A 342 8.13 5.29 -18.19
C MET A 342 6.83 4.69 -18.70
N LEU A 343 6.13 3.89 -17.89
CA LEU A 343 4.84 3.32 -18.24
C LEU A 343 3.67 4.23 -17.83
N LEU A 344 3.91 5.24 -16.98
CA LEU A 344 2.84 6.05 -16.38
C LEU A 344 1.96 6.75 -17.42
N ASP A 345 2.55 7.37 -18.44
CA ASP A 345 1.79 8.09 -19.48
C ASP A 345 0.91 7.12 -20.29
N THR A 346 1.47 5.97 -20.66
CA THR A 346 0.73 4.94 -21.41
C THR A 346 -0.36 4.30 -20.55
N LEU A 347 -0.08 3.99 -19.28
CA LEU A 347 -1.07 3.43 -18.36
C LEU A 347 -2.22 4.42 -18.13
N SER A 348 -1.91 5.67 -17.75
CA SER A 348 -2.92 6.68 -17.43
C SER A 348 -3.80 7.07 -18.62
N SER A 349 -3.30 6.93 -19.85
CA SER A 349 -4.07 7.21 -21.07
C SER A 349 -5.02 6.06 -21.46
N ASN A 350 -4.77 4.83 -21.01
CA ASN A 350 -5.49 3.63 -21.46
C ASN A 350 -6.31 2.94 -20.37
N CYS A 351 -5.98 3.15 -19.09
CA CYS A 351 -6.68 2.51 -17.97
C CYS A 351 -6.84 3.42 -16.75
N GLY A 352 -7.93 3.23 -16.01
CA GLY A 352 -8.19 3.91 -14.74
C GLY A 352 -7.68 3.12 -13.54
N VAL A 353 -7.57 1.80 -13.68
CA VAL A 353 -7.11 0.88 -12.63
C VAL A 353 -6.01 -0.01 -13.22
N VAL A 354 -5.00 -0.29 -12.40
CA VAL A 354 -3.89 -1.18 -12.74
C VAL A 354 -3.92 -2.39 -11.80
N LEU A 355 -3.93 -3.59 -12.36
CA LEU A 355 -3.72 -4.83 -11.60
C LEU A 355 -2.26 -5.24 -11.74
N ASP A 356 -1.50 -5.13 -10.66
CA ASP A 356 -0.07 -5.38 -10.63
C ASP A 356 0.27 -6.68 -9.88
N GLY A 357 1.30 -7.38 -10.35
CA GLY A 357 1.88 -8.59 -9.74
C GLY A 357 3.00 -8.31 -8.74
N LEU A 358 3.20 -7.06 -8.34
CA LEU A 358 4.12 -6.67 -7.27
C LEU A 358 4.02 -7.62 -6.07
N THR A 359 5.17 -7.96 -5.49
CA THR A 359 5.34 -8.87 -4.34
C THR A 359 5.07 -10.36 -4.59
N GLY A 360 4.68 -10.78 -5.81
CA GLY A 360 4.54 -12.21 -6.15
C GLY A 360 5.81 -13.01 -5.89
N GLY A 361 6.96 -12.50 -6.34
CA GLY A 361 8.27 -13.08 -6.03
C GLY A 361 8.59 -13.17 -4.53
N ILE A 362 8.05 -12.31 -3.67
CA ILE A 362 8.23 -12.40 -2.21
C ILE A 362 7.40 -13.58 -1.66
N LEU A 363 6.14 -13.68 -2.07
CA LEU A 363 5.21 -14.72 -1.63
C LEU A 363 5.58 -16.13 -2.15
N PHE A 364 6.12 -16.21 -3.37
CA PHE A 364 6.46 -17.49 -4.02
C PHE A 364 7.95 -17.83 -3.97
N GLY A 365 8.77 -17.05 -3.27
CA GLY A 365 10.20 -17.35 -3.06
C GLY A 365 11.07 -17.12 -4.31
N GLY A 366 10.75 -16.16 -5.16
CA GLY A 366 11.45 -15.84 -6.41
C GLY A 366 12.93 -15.44 -6.26
N HIS A 367 13.37 -15.09 -5.05
CA HIS A 367 14.78 -14.80 -4.74
C HIS A 367 15.53 -15.99 -4.12
N MET A 368 14.86 -17.13 -3.90
CA MET A 368 15.49 -18.32 -3.37
C MET A 368 16.19 -19.09 -4.48
N ARG A 369 17.50 -19.30 -4.31
CA ARG A 369 18.25 -20.24 -5.15
C ARG A 369 17.87 -21.67 -4.74
N SER A 370 17.86 -22.59 -5.71
CA SER A 370 17.64 -24.03 -5.46
C SER A 370 18.58 -24.60 -4.39
N GLU A 371 19.80 -24.08 -4.34
CA GLU A 371 20.83 -24.39 -3.34
C GLU A 371 20.44 -23.99 -1.90
N THR A 372 19.61 -22.95 -1.77
CA THR A 372 19.10 -22.42 -0.51
C THR A 372 17.87 -23.18 -0.03
N LEU A 373 17.05 -23.70 -0.96
CA LEU A 373 15.89 -24.56 -0.68
C LEU A 373 16.27 -25.96 -0.16
N ASN A 374 17.45 -26.46 -0.55
CA ASN A 374 17.94 -27.78 -0.15
C ASN A 374 18.68 -27.81 1.19
N LYS A 375 18.83 -26.67 1.87
CA LYS A 375 19.41 -26.59 3.21
C LYS A 375 18.27 -26.41 4.22
N PRO A 376 18.35 -27.00 5.43
CA PRO A 376 17.45 -26.64 6.51
C PRO A 376 17.67 -25.14 6.79
N LEU A 377 16.72 -24.31 6.35
CA LEU A 377 16.73 -22.89 6.65
C LEU A 377 16.64 -22.74 8.17
N PRO A 378 17.56 -22.01 8.83
CA PRO A 378 17.37 -21.69 10.23
C PRO A 378 16.04 -20.94 10.36
N THR A 379 15.25 -21.29 11.37
CA THR A 379 13.87 -20.83 11.60
C THR A 379 13.63 -19.32 11.39
N PRO A 380 14.59 -18.39 11.63
CA PRO A 380 14.42 -16.97 11.32
C PRO A 380 14.56 -16.57 9.84
N ALA A 381 15.21 -17.38 8.99
CA ALA A 381 15.41 -17.07 7.58
C ALA A 381 14.10 -17.12 6.77
N LYS A 382 13.07 -17.79 7.31
CA LYS A 382 11.73 -17.81 6.73
C LYS A 382 11.00 -16.45 6.88
N CYS A 383 11.41 -15.61 7.84
CA CYS A 383 10.84 -14.27 8.06
C CYS A 383 11.20 -13.26 6.95
N TRP A 384 12.19 -13.57 6.09
CA TRP A 384 12.50 -12.75 4.91
C TRP A 384 11.35 -12.73 3.88
N MET A 385 10.41 -13.68 3.96
CA MET A 385 9.39 -13.92 2.94
C MET A 385 8.10 -13.09 3.11
N ALA A 386 7.95 -12.27 4.15
CA ALA A 386 6.63 -11.69 4.45
C ALA A 386 6.60 -10.28 5.05
N ARG A 387 7.75 -9.69 5.43
CA ARG A 387 7.76 -8.38 6.11
C ARG A 387 8.49 -7.32 5.28
N PRO A 388 7.82 -6.22 4.89
CA PRO A 388 8.50 -4.97 4.52
C PRO A 388 9.16 -4.29 5.73
N ALA A 389 8.80 -4.69 6.95
CA ALA A 389 9.22 -4.08 8.20
C ALA A 389 9.65 -5.15 9.22
N PHE A 390 10.97 -5.31 9.43
CA PHE A 390 11.47 -6.09 10.57
C PHE A 390 11.30 -5.29 11.86
N GLY A 391 10.82 -5.94 12.93
CA GLY A 391 10.77 -5.34 14.27
C GLY A 391 12.16 -5.09 14.85
N ARG A 392 12.30 -4.05 15.69
CA ARG A 392 13.59 -3.57 16.24
C ARG A 392 14.40 -4.65 16.98
N ASP A 393 13.75 -5.56 17.68
CA ASP A 393 14.40 -6.62 18.47
C ASP A 393 14.82 -7.83 17.60
N GLU A 394 14.03 -8.14 16.57
CA GLU A 394 14.34 -9.16 15.57
C GLU A 394 15.52 -8.72 14.69
N LEU A 395 15.52 -7.44 14.29
CA LEU A 395 16.65 -6.81 13.61
C LEU A 395 17.90 -6.76 14.51
N ARG A 396 17.79 -6.43 15.81
CA ARG A 396 18.93 -6.46 16.74
C ARG A 396 19.59 -7.84 16.84
N SER A 397 18.79 -8.90 16.86
CA SER A 397 19.31 -10.27 16.86
C SER A 397 20.04 -10.66 15.57
N GLN A 398 19.65 -10.07 14.43
CA GLN A 398 20.26 -10.31 13.12
C GLN A 398 21.46 -9.36 12.84
N LEU A 399 21.39 -8.12 13.32
CA LEU A 399 22.47 -7.11 13.30
C LEU A 399 23.63 -7.45 14.26
N ALA A 400 23.40 -8.34 15.22
CA ALA A 400 24.47 -8.91 16.03
C ALA A 400 25.44 -9.82 15.24
N SER A 401 25.19 -10.06 13.95
CA SER A 401 26.16 -10.72 13.07
C SER A 401 27.34 -9.78 12.74
N ASP A 402 28.57 -10.26 12.92
CA ASP A 402 29.81 -9.49 12.78
C ASP A 402 29.99 -8.82 11.40
N VAL A 403 29.22 -9.25 10.38
CA VAL A 403 29.29 -8.73 9.01
C VAL A 403 28.71 -7.31 8.89
N LEU A 404 27.58 -7.03 9.55
CA LEU A 404 26.93 -5.70 9.51
C LEU A 404 27.57 -4.71 10.49
N ARG A 405 28.07 -5.17 11.65
CA ARG A 405 28.85 -4.32 12.56
C ARG A 405 30.10 -3.75 11.86
N ASN A 406 30.83 -4.59 11.14
CA ASN A 406 31.99 -4.15 10.35
C ASN A 406 31.60 -3.20 9.21
N ALA A 407 30.42 -3.38 8.57
CA ALA A 407 29.97 -2.45 7.54
C ALA A 407 29.58 -1.07 8.12
N MET A 408 28.99 -1.04 9.32
CA MET A 408 28.58 0.20 10.01
C MET A 408 29.78 0.97 10.59
N GLU A 409 30.75 0.28 11.21
CA GLU A 409 31.99 0.90 11.72
C GLU A 409 32.79 1.57 10.59
N ASN A 410 32.85 0.94 9.41
CA ASN A 410 33.52 1.52 8.24
C ASN A 410 32.79 2.73 7.63
N VAL A 411 31.47 2.84 7.81
CA VAL A 411 30.67 3.99 7.32
C VAL A 411 30.77 5.17 8.29
N GLU A 412 30.74 4.93 9.61
CA GLU A 412 30.97 5.98 10.63
C GLU A 412 32.39 6.56 10.54
N ASP A 413 33.42 5.71 10.42
CA ASP A 413 34.81 6.16 10.24
C ASP A 413 35.03 6.91 8.91
N GLY A 414 34.35 6.47 7.85
CA GLY A 414 34.39 7.12 6.54
C GLY A 414 33.72 8.50 6.49
N PHE A 415 32.69 8.72 7.33
CA PHE A 415 32.00 10.01 7.42
C PHE A 415 32.76 11.02 8.31
N GLN A 416 33.37 10.56 9.40
CA GLN A 416 34.19 11.41 10.28
C GLN A 416 35.51 11.87 9.62
N GLN A 417 36.04 11.13 8.64
CA GLN A 417 37.25 11.53 7.90
C GLN A 417 36.99 12.47 6.70
N ARG A 418 35.73 12.72 6.34
CA ARG A 418 35.35 13.53 5.16
C ARG A 418 34.51 14.78 5.46
N LEU A 419 34.22 15.03 6.75
CA LEU A 419 33.84 16.33 7.29
C LEU A 419 35.08 17.01 7.87
#